data_AF-A0A081PQF7-F1
#
_entry.id   AF-A0A081PQF7-F1
#
_cell.length_a   1.000
_cell.length_b   1.000
_cell.length_c   1.000
_cell.angle_alpha   90.00
_cell.angle_beta   90.00
_cell.angle_gamma   90.00
#
_symmetry.space_group_name_H-M   'P 1'
#
loop_
_entity.id
_entity.type
_entity.pdbx_description
1 polymer ?
#
loop_
_entity_poly.entity_id
_entity_poly.type
_entity_poly.pdbx_seq_one_letter_code
_entity_poly.pdbx_strand_id
1 'polypeptide(L)'
;MPESFLDTGMLSFRVTPKPDKVDVFVTKSKIDQNLDFEDLSDLPDMEELAQMSPDEFIKTLEKSIADKTKDDIEAIQSLEQVEAKEEEQEQAEQEAESKKEPYIYYILSFAKLADLVAFAKTVTFEMETSELYKMNERYYLTILVDIENHPSPYPAWLLARMREFADDSDISRSVLQEYGQVLMNHDAVLNLQKIG
;
A
#
# COMPACT_ATOMS: atom_id res chain seq x y z
N MET A 1 -18.35 -38.15 12.74
CA MET A 1 -18.11 -36.70 12.86
C MET A 1 -17.45 -36.45 14.21
N PRO A 2 -16.50 -35.51 14.31
CA PRO A 2 -15.97 -35.10 15.61
C PRO A 2 -17.07 -34.43 16.45
N GLU A 3 -17.13 -34.75 17.74
CA GLU A 3 -18.18 -34.29 18.66
C GLU A 3 -18.16 -32.77 18.91
N SER A 4 -17.11 -32.04 18.52
CA SER A 4 -17.02 -30.59 18.71
C SER A 4 -17.95 -29.75 17.82
N PHE A 5 -18.77 -30.40 16.98
CA PHE A 5 -19.81 -29.77 16.16
C PHE A 5 -21.23 -30.01 16.69
N LEU A 6 -21.38 -30.82 17.74
CA LEU A 6 -22.68 -31.16 18.31
C LEU A 6 -23.18 -30.10 19.31
N ASP A 7 -22.36 -29.09 19.61
CA ASP A 7 -22.57 -28.11 20.70
C ASP A 7 -22.41 -26.65 20.21
N THR A 8 -22.62 -26.41 18.91
CA THR A 8 -22.19 -25.16 18.27
C THR A 8 -23.29 -24.55 17.43
N GLY A 9 -23.82 -23.41 17.89
CA GLY A 9 -24.77 -22.59 17.14
C GLY A 9 -24.30 -22.23 15.72
N MET A 10 -25.23 -21.70 14.93
CA MET A 10 -25.13 -21.55 13.48
C MET A 10 -23.83 -20.85 13.02
N LEU A 11 -23.11 -21.49 12.10
CA LEU A 11 -21.92 -20.91 11.46
C LEU A 11 -22.30 -20.28 10.12
N SER A 12 -22.05 -18.98 9.99
CA SER A 12 -22.22 -18.22 8.74
C SER A 12 -20.86 -17.99 8.10
N PHE A 13 -20.76 -18.31 6.81
CA PHE A 13 -19.56 -18.10 6.00
C PHE A 13 -19.82 -17.00 4.98
N ARG A 14 -18.98 -15.95 4.99
CA ARG A 14 -18.95 -14.92 3.96
C ARG A 14 -17.63 -15.06 3.20
N VAL A 15 -17.73 -15.18 1.88
CA VAL A 15 -16.57 -15.39 0.99
C VAL A 15 -16.47 -14.20 0.05
N THR A 16 -15.35 -13.49 0.12
CA THR A 16 -15.08 -12.32 -0.71
C THR A 16 -13.92 -12.67 -1.67
N PRO A 17 -14.18 -12.90 -2.97
CA PRO A 17 -13.13 -13.19 -3.93
C PRO A 17 -12.35 -11.92 -4.29
N LYS A 18 -11.01 -11.99 -4.25
CA LYS A 18 -10.09 -10.93 -4.69
C LYS A 18 -9.27 -11.44 -5.90
N PRO A 19 -8.61 -10.56 -6.68
CA PRO A 19 -7.85 -10.97 -7.87
C PRO A 19 -6.76 -12.01 -7.59
N ASP A 20 -6.06 -11.91 -6.45
CA ASP A 20 -4.91 -12.76 -6.09
C ASP A 20 -5.16 -13.69 -4.88
N LYS A 21 -6.26 -13.49 -4.15
CA LYS A 21 -6.59 -14.25 -2.92
C LYS A 21 -8.10 -14.39 -2.73
N VAL A 22 -8.50 -15.21 -1.75
CA VAL A 22 -9.90 -15.33 -1.35
C VAL A 22 -9.97 -15.10 0.15
N ASP A 23 -10.73 -14.10 0.56
CA ASP A 23 -10.97 -13.81 1.98
C ASP A 23 -12.21 -14.56 2.44
N VAL A 24 -12.10 -15.27 3.57
CA VAL A 24 -13.18 -16.09 4.13
C VAL A 24 -13.42 -15.66 5.58
N PHE A 25 -14.59 -15.09 5.82
CA PHE A 25 -15.03 -14.69 7.15
C PHE A 25 -16.03 -15.70 7.71
N VAL A 26 -15.83 -16.06 8.97
CA VAL A 26 -16.67 -17.04 9.68
C VAL A 26 -17.24 -16.38 10.92
N THR A 27 -18.57 -16.26 10.97
CA THR A 27 -19.29 -15.78 12.14
C THR A 27 -19.98 -16.96 12.80
N LYS A 28 -19.85 -17.08 14.13
CA LYS A 28 -20.52 -18.11 14.93
C LYS A 28 -21.66 -17.49 15.73
N SER A 29 -22.88 -17.82 15.37
CA SER A 29 -24.09 -17.44 16.09
C SER A 29 -24.28 -18.27 17.35
N LYS A 30 -24.92 -17.67 18.35
CA LYS A 30 -25.36 -18.36 19.58
C LYS A 30 -26.71 -19.07 19.43
N ILE A 31 -27.36 -18.91 18.27
CA ILE A 31 -28.66 -19.50 17.93
C ILE A 31 -28.40 -20.72 17.03
N ASP A 32 -28.96 -21.87 17.36
CA ASP A 32 -28.91 -23.07 16.51
C ASP A 32 -29.89 -22.97 15.33
N GLN A 33 -29.66 -23.73 14.26
CA GLN A 33 -30.55 -23.81 13.10
C GLN A 33 -31.96 -24.31 13.48
N ASN A 34 -32.05 -25.14 14.52
CA ASN A 34 -33.31 -25.51 15.14
C ASN A 34 -33.51 -24.62 16.36
N LEU A 35 -34.38 -23.62 16.25
CA LEU A 35 -34.76 -22.77 17.38
C LEU A 35 -35.46 -23.62 18.45
N ASP A 36 -34.72 -24.11 19.44
CA ASP A 36 -35.29 -24.78 20.59
C ASP A 36 -35.64 -23.76 21.69
N PHE A 37 -36.81 -23.90 22.29
CA PHE A 37 -37.27 -23.01 23.37
C PHE A 37 -36.39 -23.08 24.61
N GLU A 38 -35.61 -24.16 24.77
CA GLU A 38 -34.60 -24.30 25.84
C GLU A 38 -33.39 -23.39 25.62
N ASP A 39 -33.05 -23.05 24.37
CA ASP A 39 -31.97 -22.12 24.09
C ASP A 39 -32.35 -20.73 24.58
N LEU A 40 -33.61 -20.32 24.43
CA LEU A 40 -34.16 -19.04 24.87
C LEU A 40 -34.41 -19.01 26.40
N SER A 41 -33.39 -19.40 27.16
CA SER A 41 -33.36 -19.49 28.63
C SER A 41 -33.71 -18.19 29.39
N ASP A 42 -33.81 -17.06 28.68
CA ASP A 42 -34.29 -15.78 29.20
C ASP A 42 -35.82 -15.61 29.09
N LEU A 43 -36.54 -16.58 28.52
CA LEU A 43 -38.00 -16.60 28.48
C LEU A 43 -38.57 -17.06 29.84
N PRO A 44 -39.71 -16.48 30.29
CA PRO A 44 -40.42 -16.97 31.46
C PRO A 44 -40.95 -18.40 31.25
N ASP A 45 -41.26 -19.10 32.36
CA ASP A 45 -41.69 -20.49 32.32
C ASP A 45 -42.94 -20.70 31.43
N MET A 46 -43.10 -21.91 30.87
CA MET A 46 -44.21 -22.25 29.95
C MET A 46 -45.61 -21.94 30.53
N GLU A 47 -45.76 -22.02 31.85
CA GLU A 47 -47.01 -21.71 32.56
C GLU A 47 -47.28 -20.20 32.65
N GLU A 48 -46.24 -19.38 32.67
CA GLU A 48 -46.36 -17.91 32.63
C GLU A 48 -46.60 -17.42 31.20
N LEU A 49 -45.92 -18.02 30.21
CA LEU A 49 -46.14 -17.71 28.79
C LEU A 49 -47.56 -18.02 28.33
N ALA A 50 -48.16 -19.12 28.82
CA ALA A 50 -49.54 -19.50 28.52
C ALA A 50 -50.58 -18.53 29.11
N GLN A 51 -50.20 -17.72 30.10
CA GLN A 51 -51.04 -16.70 30.73
C GLN A 51 -50.86 -15.31 30.11
N MET A 52 -49.84 -15.12 29.28
CA MET A 52 -49.60 -13.85 28.57
C MET A 52 -50.58 -13.67 27.41
N SER A 53 -50.86 -12.41 27.07
CA SER A 53 -51.59 -12.13 25.84
C SER A 53 -50.73 -12.45 24.61
N PRO A 54 -51.33 -12.80 23.45
CA PRO A 54 -50.57 -13.10 22.24
C PRO A 54 -49.58 -12.00 21.84
N ASP A 55 -49.92 -10.72 22.05
CA ASP A 55 -49.05 -9.59 21.71
C ASP A 55 -47.83 -9.48 22.63
N GLU A 56 -47.98 -9.80 23.92
CA GLU A 56 -46.88 -9.78 24.89
C GLU A 56 -45.95 -10.98 24.70
N PHE A 57 -46.51 -12.12 24.30
CA PHE A 57 -45.73 -13.31 23.92
C PHE A 57 -44.82 -13.01 22.73
N ILE A 58 -45.35 -12.43 21.65
CA ILE A 58 -44.56 -12.08 20.46
C ILE A 58 -43.47 -11.06 20.80
N LYS A 59 -43.76 -10.02 21.58
CA LYS A 59 -42.75 -9.03 22.00
C LYS A 59 -41.61 -9.63 22.82
N THR A 60 -41.91 -10.61 23.66
CA THR A 60 -40.90 -11.25 24.52
C THR A 60 -39.98 -12.15 23.69
N LEU A 61 -40.55 -12.88 22.70
CA LEU A 61 -39.79 -13.62 21.71
C LEU A 61 -38.91 -12.71 20.84
N GLU A 62 -39.48 -11.62 20.31
CA GLU A 62 -38.74 -10.65 19.51
C GLU A 62 -37.55 -10.07 20.29
N LYS A 63 -37.76 -9.72 21.56
CA LYS A 63 -36.69 -9.21 22.42
C LYS A 63 -35.59 -10.25 22.66
N SER A 64 -35.95 -11.48 23.01
CA SER A 64 -34.96 -12.55 23.25
C SER A 64 -34.15 -12.90 21.99
N ILE A 65 -34.82 -12.94 20.83
CA ILE A 65 -34.15 -13.16 19.53
C ILE A 65 -33.25 -11.96 19.17
N ALA A 66 -33.72 -10.73 19.37
CA ALA A 66 -32.94 -9.53 19.09
C ALA A 66 -31.68 -9.44 19.97
N ASP A 67 -31.80 -9.74 21.27
CA ASP A 67 -30.66 -9.72 22.19
C ASP A 67 -29.60 -10.78 21.82
N LYS A 68 -30.03 -11.95 21.31
CA LYS A 68 -29.12 -13.01 20.86
C LYS A 68 -28.49 -12.78 19.49
N THR A 69 -29.19 -12.10 18.58
CA THR A 69 -28.68 -11.76 17.24
C THR A 69 -27.87 -10.48 17.21
N LYS A 70 -27.94 -9.66 18.26
CA LYS A 70 -27.20 -8.40 18.37
C LYS A 70 -25.69 -8.58 18.22
N ASP A 71 -25.11 -9.56 18.92
CA ASP A 71 -23.67 -9.86 18.84
C ASP A 71 -23.26 -10.24 17.40
N ASP A 72 -24.11 -10.97 16.69
CA ASP A 72 -23.86 -11.39 15.31
C ASP A 72 -23.91 -10.19 14.34
N ILE A 73 -24.86 -9.29 14.53
CA ILE A 73 -24.99 -8.06 13.74
C ILE A 73 -23.78 -7.14 13.97
N GLU A 74 -23.35 -6.97 15.23
CA GLU A 74 -22.17 -6.18 15.56
C GLU A 74 -20.89 -6.78 14.95
N ALA A 75 -20.75 -8.11 14.98
CA ALA A 75 -19.63 -8.80 14.35
C ALA A 75 -19.62 -8.56 12.82
N ILE A 76 -20.77 -8.69 12.13
CA ILE A 76 -20.87 -8.43 10.69
C ILE A 76 -20.51 -6.98 10.36
N GLN A 77 -21.06 -6.02 11.09
CA GLN A 77 -20.76 -4.59 10.87
C GLN A 77 -19.28 -4.27 11.10
N SER A 78 -18.65 -4.92 12.08
CA SER A 78 -17.21 -4.76 12.33
C SER A 78 -16.36 -5.28 11.17
N LEU A 79 -16.76 -6.42 10.57
CA LEU A 79 -16.08 -7.01 9.41
C LEU A 79 -16.23 -6.12 8.18
N GLU A 80 -17.42 -5.57 7.93
CA GLU A 80 -17.65 -4.65 6.81
C GLU A 80 -16.79 -3.39 6.90
N GLN A 81 -16.56 -2.86 8.11
CA GLN A 81 -15.67 -1.71 8.32
C GLN A 81 -14.20 -2.05 8.08
N VAL A 82 -13.78 -3.27 8.37
CA VAL A 82 -12.41 -3.73 8.09
C VAL A 82 -12.22 -3.92 6.58
N GLU A 83 -13.15 -4.59 5.91
CA GLU A 83 -13.13 -4.76 4.45
C GLU A 83 -13.07 -3.40 3.73
N ALA A 84 -13.90 -2.43 4.14
CA ALA A 84 -13.90 -1.10 3.54
C ALA A 84 -12.56 -0.35 3.73
N LYS A 85 -11.93 -0.47 4.90
CA LYS A 85 -10.63 0.15 5.18
C LYS A 85 -9.50 -0.50 4.40
N GLU A 86 -9.52 -1.83 4.28
CA GLU A 86 -8.54 -2.57 3.47
C GLU A 86 -8.67 -2.18 1.99
N GLU A 87 -9.90 -2.07 1.47
CA GLU A 87 -10.13 -1.62 0.09
C GLU A 87 -9.69 -0.16 -0.14
N GLU A 88 -9.93 0.74 0.82
CA GLU A 88 -9.43 2.12 0.77
C GLU A 88 -7.89 2.17 0.80
N GLN A 89 -7.24 1.31 1.59
CA GLN A 89 -5.78 1.21 1.65
C GLN A 89 -5.20 0.67 0.34
N GLU A 90 -5.76 -0.41 -0.20
CA GLU A 90 -5.35 -1.00 -1.48
C GLU A 90 -5.52 0.02 -2.62
N GLN A 91 -6.62 0.77 -2.65
CA GLN A 91 -6.83 1.85 -3.63
C GLN A 91 -5.82 2.99 -3.46
N ALA A 92 -5.55 3.41 -2.22
CA ALA A 92 -4.56 4.46 -1.94
C ALA A 92 -3.14 4.05 -2.34
N GLU A 93 -2.76 2.78 -2.15
CA GLU A 93 -1.47 2.24 -2.57
C GLU A 93 -1.34 2.21 -4.11
N GLN A 94 -2.38 1.78 -4.82
CA GLN A 94 -2.42 1.80 -6.29
C GLN A 94 -2.38 3.23 -6.85
N GLU A 95 -3.09 4.18 -6.23
CA GLU A 95 -3.02 5.59 -6.60
C GLU A 95 -1.65 6.22 -6.30
N ALA A 96 -0.95 5.78 -5.24
CA ALA A 96 0.39 6.26 -4.94
C ALA A 96 1.44 5.71 -5.92
N GLU A 97 1.26 4.47 -6.40
CA GLU A 97 2.15 3.85 -7.38
C GLU A 97 2.01 4.50 -8.76
N SER A 98 0.78 4.80 -9.19
CA SER A 98 0.49 5.49 -10.47
C SER A 98 0.95 6.96 -10.54
N LYS A 99 1.33 7.58 -9.41
CA LYS A 99 1.80 8.98 -9.34
C LYS A 99 3.32 9.12 -9.34
N LYS A 100 4.09 8.04 -9.37
CA LYS A 100 5.56 8.15 -9.46
C LYS A 100 5.92 8.69 -10.84
N GLU A 101 6.54 9.86 -10.87
CA GLU A 101 7.15 10.37 -12.10
C GLU A 101 8.14 9.32 -12.61
N PRO A 102 7.99 8.80 -13.84
CA PRO A 102 8.78 7.67 -14.32
C PRO A 102 10.26 8.03 -14.48
N TYR A 103 10.59 9.33 -14.54
CA TYR A 103 11.95 9.80 -14.75
C TYR A 103 12.43 10.69 -13.60
N ILE A 104 13.66 10.44 -13.14
CA ILE A 104 14.32 11.25 -12.11
C ILE A 104 15.60 11.87 -12.66
N TYR A 105 15.78 13.17 -12.43
CA TYR A 105 17.04 13.86 -12.67
C TYR A 105 17.93 13.84 -11.42
N TYR A 106 19.15 13.32 -11.57
CA TYR A 106 20.23 13.47 -10.60
C TYR A 106 21.17 14.59 -11.02
N ILE A 107 21.55 15.45 -10.08
CA ILE A 107 22.45 16.58 -10.31
C ILE A 107 23.68 16.39 -9.43
N LEU A 108 24.82 16.14 -10.06
CA LEU A 108 26.07 15.81 -9.39
C LEU A 108 27.06 16.95 -9.58
N SER A 109 27.72 17.40 -8.51
CA SER A 109 28.75 18.44 -8.61
C SER A 109 30.15 17.90 -8.42
N PHE A 110 31.09 18.41 -9.21
CA PHE A 110 32.50 18.02 -9.19
C PHE A 110 33.39 19.26 -9.17
N ALA A 111 34.40 19.26 -8.30
CA ALA A 111 35.39 20.33 -8.25
C ALA A 111 36.36 20.26 -9.44
N LYS A 112 36.70 19.06 -9.93
CA LYS A 112 37.66 18.85 -11.01
C LYS A 112 37.04 18.01 -12.12
N LEU A 113 37.34 18.38 -13.37
CA LEU A 113 36.92 17.62 -14.55
C LEU A 113 37.47 16.18 -14.54
N ALA A 114 38.67 15.97 -13.97
CA ALA A 114 39.28 14.64 -13.88
C ALA A 114 38.42 13.67 -13.04
N ASP A 115 37.88 14.14 -11.91
CA ASP A 115 37.04 13.33 -11.02
C ASP A 115 35.72 12.97 -11.71
N LEU A 116 35.18 13.92 -12.47
CA LEU A 116 33.98 13.72 -13.29
C LEU A 116 34.21 12.68 -14.39
N VAL A 117 35.34 12.73 -15.10
CA VAL A 117 35.70 11.72 -16.11
C VAL A 117 35.89 10.35 -15.46
N ALA A 118 36.52 10.29 -14.28
CA ALA A 118 36.65 9.04 -13.53
C ALA A 118 35.29 8.46 -13.15
N PHE A 119 34.37 9.28 -12.64
CA PHE A 119 33.00 8.88 -12.35
C PHE A 119 32.30 8.34 -13.59
N ALA A 120 32.35 9.05 -14.72
CA ALA A 120 31.70 8.63 -15.96
C ALA A 120 32.14 7.21 -16.38
N LYS A 121 33.42 6.86 -16.18
CA LYS A 121 33.96 5.52 -16.46
C LYS A 121 33.43 4.42 -15.54
N THR A 122 32.91 4.77 -14.35
CA THR A 122 32.31 3.82 -13.39
C THR A 122 30.82 3.61 -13.60
N VAL A 123 30.17 4.44 -14.43
CA VAL A 123 28.73 4.36 -14.69
C VAL A 123 28.43 3.14 -15.54
N THR A 124 27.63 2.22 -14.99
CA THR A 124 27.20 0.98 -15.66
C THR A 124 25.68 0.82 -15.74
N PHE A 125 24.91 1.76 -15.19
CA PHE A 125 23.45 1.75 -15.21
C PHE A 125 22.92 2.44 -16.47
N GLU A 126 21.70 2.08 -16.86
CA GLU A 126 21.01 2.68 -18.00
C GLU A 126 20.47 4.07 -17.65
N MET A 127 20.57 5.00 -18.59
CA MET A 127 20.11 6.39 -18.44
C MET A 127 19.53 6.87 -19.76
N GLU A 128 18.53 7.74 -19.70
CA GLU A 128 17.88 8.32 -20.88
C GLU A 128 18.74 9.40 -21.53
N THR A 129 19.29 10.29 -20.71
CA THR A 129 20.16 11.36 -21.19
C THR A 129 21.07 11.87 -20.09
N SER A 130 22.13 12.56 -20.49
CA SER A 130 23.02 13.25 -19.56
C SER A 130 23.59 14.52 -20.17
N GLU A 131 23.73 15.55 -19.34
CA GLU A 131 24.15 16.89 -19.75
C GLU A 131 25.26 17.37 -18.81
N LEU A 132 26.21 18.13 -19.34
CA LEU A 132 27.35 18.65 -18.61
C LEU A 132 27.37 20.17 -18.67
N TYR A 133 27.42 20.80 -17.50
CA TYR A 133 27.49 22.24 -17.32
C TYR A 133 28.75 22.64 -16.54
N LYS A 134 29.20 23.87 -16.76
CA LYS A 134 30.18 24.55 -15.90
C LYS A 134 29.55 25.81 -15.31
N MET A 135 29.63 25.99 -14.00
CA MET A 135 29.14 27.18 -13.32
C MET A 135 29.93 27.40 -12.02
N ASN A 136 30.26 28.65 -11.70
CA ASN A 136 30.98 29.00 -10.46
C ASN A 136 32.25 28.16 -10.20
N GLU A 137 33.08 27.96 -11.23
CA GLU A 137 34.30 27.13 -11.19
C GLU A 137 34.08 25.65 -10.82
N ARG A 138 32.85 25.15 -10.88
CA ARG A 138 32.50 23.75 -10.67
C ARG A 138 31.85 23.15 -11.92
N TYR A 139 31.91 21.83 -12.01
CA TYR A 139 31.29 21.05 -13.08
C TYR A 139 30.05 20.36 -12.54
N TYR A 140 28.96 20.43 -13.29
CA TYR A 140 27.68 19.84 -12.92
C TYR A 140 27.25 18.85 -13.99
N LEU A 141 27.02 17.61 -13.59
CA LEU A 141 26.54 16.55 -14.45
C LEU A 141 25.09 16.25 -14.09
N THR A 142 24.19 16.41 -15.04
CA THR A 142 22.79 16.01 -14.91
C THR A 142 22.61 14.64 -15.56
N ILE A 143 21.87 13.74 -14.92
CA ILE A 143 21.59 12.39 -15.42
C ILE A 143 20.11 12.11 -15.26
N LEU A 144 19.43 11.80 -16.36
CA LEU A 144 18.04 11.38 -16.38
C LEU A 144 17.96 9.87 -16.39
N VAL A 145 17.22 9.29 -15.45
CA VAL A 145 17.06 7.83 -15.32
C VAL A 145 15.58 7.48 -15.29
N ASP A 146 15.19 6.51 -16.12
CA ASP A 146 13.89 5.86 -16.03
C ASP A 146 13.87 4.91 -14.82
N ILE A 147 12.86 5.04 -13.97
CA ILE A 147 12.67 4.25 -12.76
C ILE A 147 11.40 3.39 -12.80
N GLU A 148 10.60 3.45 -13.87
CA GLU A 148 9.29 2.79 -13.97
C GLU A 148 9.41 1.27 -13.78
N ASN A 149 10.46 0.66 -14.34
CA ASN A 149 10.68 -0.79 -14.30
C ASN A 149 11.67 -1.24 -13.21
N HIS A 150 11.96 -0.37 -12.24
CA HIS A 150 12.94 -0.64 -11.18
C HIS A 150 12.29 -0.83 -9.80
N PRO A 151 12.89 -1.65 -8.90
CA PRO A 151 12.40 -1.79 -7.54
C PRO A 151 12.34 -0.44 -6.80
N SER A 152 11.37 -0.28 -5.90
CA SER A 152 11.21 0.92 -5.07
C SER A 152 12.51 1.51 -4.44
N PRO A 153 13.47 0.71 -3.91
CA PRO A 153 14.72 1.26 -3.36
C PRO A 153 15.76 1.70 -4.41
N TYR A 154 15.55 1.43 -5.70
CA TYR A 154 16.54 1.66 -6.76
C TYR A 154 16.97 3.14 -6.88
N PRO A 155 16.07 4.15 -6.86
CA PRO A 155 16.48 5.55 -6.93
C PRO A 155 17.40 5.96 -5.77
N ALA A 156 17.06 5.55 -4.55
CA ALA A 156 17.85 5.86 -3.36
C ALA A 156 19.22 5.17 -3.40
N TRP A 157 19.27 3.91 -3.84
CA TRP A 157 20.52 3.18 -4.04
C TRP A 157 21.41 3.85 -5.09
N LEU A 158 20.82 4.27 -6.22
CA LEU A 158 21.55 4.91 -7.31
C LEU A 158 22.13 6.26 -6.88
N LEU A 159 21.35 7.08 -6.17
CA LEU A 159 21.83 8.33 -5.58
C LEU A 159 23.01 8.08 -4.62
N ALA A 160 22.89 7.09 -3.73
CA ALA A 160 23.96 6.74 -2.79
C ALA A 160 25.24 6.35 -3.54
N ARG A 161 25.11 5.54 -4.61
CA ARG A 161 26.24 5.14 -5.45
C ARG A 161 26.90 6.32 -6.16
N MET A 162 26.12 7.25 -6.71
CA MET A 162 26.67 8.45 -7.37
C MET A 162 27.38 9.38 -6.37
N ARG A 163 26.86 9.49 -5.14
CA ARG A 163 27.45 10.28 -4.05
C ARG A 163 28.78 9.76 -3.51
N GLU A 164 29.20 8.55 -3.87
CA GLU A 164 30.57 8.08 -3.59
C GLU A 164 31.62 8.88 -4.36
N PHE A 165 31.23 9.51 -5.48
CA PHE A 165 32.14 10.20 -6.40
C PHE A 165 31.85 11.70 -6.55
N ALA A 166 30.66 12.14 -6.19
CA ALA A 166 30.18 13.49 -6.41
C ALA A 166 29.78 14.18 -5.11
N ASP A 167 29.99 15.49 -5.06
CA ASP A 167 29.52 16.34 -3.97
C ASP A 167 28.03 16.65 -4.15
N ASP A 168 27.32 16.89 -3.04
CA ASP A 168 25.94 17.33 -3.05
C ASP A 168 25.80 18.69 -3.77
N SER A 169 24.65 18.92 -4.39
CA SER A 169 24.37 20.13 -5.15
C SER A 169 23.00 20.67 -4.80
N ASP A 170 22.95 21.86 -4.21
CA ASP A 170 21.70 22.59 -3.98
C ASP A 170 21.16 23.26 -5.26
N ILE A 171 21.87 23.11 -6.38
CA ILE A 171 21.54 23.75 -7.66
C ILE A 171 20.56 22.87 -8.44
N SER A 172 19.46 23.45 -8.90
CA SER A 172 18.48 22.78 -9.75
C SER A 172 18.91 22.77 -11.22
N ARG A 173 18.37 21.81 -11.99
CA ARG A 173 18.65 21.70 -13.42
C ARG A 173 18.25 22.96 -14.17
N SER A 174 17.10 23.56 -13.84
CA SER A 174 16.63 24.80 -14.49
C SER A 174 17.63 25.95 -14.34
N VAL A 175 18.25 26.08 -13.16
CA VAL A 175 19.30 27.08 -12.93
C VAL A 175 20.53 26.81 -13.80
N LEU A 176 20.93 25.55 -13.95
CA LEU A 176 22.04 25.17 -14.84
C LEU A 176 21.73 25.44 -16.31
N GLN A 177 20.49 25.23 -16.75
CA GLN A 177 20.08 25.50 -18.12
C GLN A 177 20.04 27.01 -18.44
N GLU A 178 19.66 27.82 -17.47
CA GLU A 178 19.53 29.27 -17.64
C GLU A 178 20.87 30.00 -17.48
N TYR A 179 21.67 29.63 -16.48
CA TYR A 179 22.88 30.36 -16.08
C TYR A 179 24.18 29.57 -16.24
N GLY A 180 24.10 28.24 -16.39
CA GLY A 180 25.27 27.39 -16.55
C GLY A 180 25.82 27.44 -17.97
N GLN A 181 27.15 27.39 -18.10
CA GLN A 181 27.79 27.19 -19.40
C GLN A 181 27.62 25.73 -19.82
N VAL A 182 26.85 25.48 -20.89
CA VAL A 182 26.71 24.12 -21.45
C VAL A 182 28.03 23.68 -22.07
N LEU A 183 28.57 22.57 -21.59
CA LEU A 183 29.72 21.90 -22.18
C LEU A 183 29.30 20.73 -23.07
N MET A 184 28.29 19.97 -22.66
CA MET A 184 27.69 18.89 -23.44
C MET A 184 26.17 18.86 -23.18
N ASN A 185 25.37 18.87 -24.25
CA ASN A 185 23.91 18.95 -24.14
C ASN A 185 23.24 17.57 -24.08
N HIS A 186 23.86 16.54 -24.66
CA HIS A 186 23.37 15.17 -24.65
C HIS A 186 24.55 14.20 -24.54
N ASP A 187 24.25 12.98 -24.07
CA ASP A 187 25.21 11.88 -23.98
C ASP A 187 26.52 12.26 -23.28
N ALA A 188 26.47 13.15 -22.29
CA ALA A 188 27.65 13.65 -21.60
C ALA A 188 28.46 12.49 -21.03
N VAL A 189 27.83 11.57 -20.29
CA VAL A 189 28.50 10.39 -19.70
C VAL A 189 29.18 9.54 -20.77
N LEU A 190 28.46 9.20 -21.85
CA LEU A 190 28.99 8.39 -22.95
C LEU A 190 30.18 9.06 -23.65
N ASN A 191 30.14 10.38 -23.82
CA ASN A 191 31.25 11.14 -24.41
C ASN A 191 32.46 11.22 -23.47
N LEU A 192 32.23 11.41 -22.17
CA LEU A 192 33.27 11.44 -21.15
C LEU A 192 33.97 10.09 -20.98
N GLN A 193 33.23 8.97 -21.12
CA GLN A 193 33.80 7.63 -21.09
C GLN A 193 34.84 7.38 -22.20
N LYS A 194 34.69 8.06 -23.35
CA LYS A 194 35.63 7.96 -24.48
C LYS A 194 36.93 8.73 -24.24
N ILE A 195 36.98 9.61 -23.24
CA ILE A 195 38.15 10.44 -22.96
C ILE A 195 39.16 9.60 -22.16
N GLY A 196 40.28 9.29 -22.81
CA GLY A 196 41.41 8.49 -22.29
C GLY A 196 42.36 9.31 -21.45
#